data_AF-A0A917TS41-F1
#
_entry.id   AF-A0A917TS41-F1
#
_cell.length_a   1.000
_cell.length_b   1.000
_cell.length_c   1.000
_cell.angle_alpha   90.00
_cell.angle_beta   90.00
_cell.angle_gamma   90.00
#
_symmetry.space_group_name_H-M   'P 1'
#
loop_
_entity.id
_entity.type
_entity.pdbx_description
1 polymer ?
#
loop_
_entity_poly.entity_id
_entity_poly.type
_entity_poly.pdbx_seq_one_letter_code
_entity_poly.pdbx_strand_id
1 'polypeptide(L)' 'MIPIEVENRIAKYFLHRYLPEEIMIAIVDKLLPTCVFSMEEEDLNCDELVLWAIDIIDHQLEDKRFR' A
#
# COMPACT_ATOMS: atom_id res chain seq x y z
N MET A 1 8.27 -23.16 2.75
CA MET A 1 7.46 -22.05 2.21
C MET A 1 6.14 -22.01 2.95
N ILE A 2 5.72 -20.81 3.34
CA ILE A 2 4.42 -20.59 3.96
C ILE A 2 3.39 -20.40 2.82
N PRO A 3 2.12 -20.80 2.95
CA PRO A 3 1.10 -20.54 1.92
C PRO A 3 0.92 -19.04 1.66
N ILE A 4 0.72 -18.64 0.41
CA ILE A 4 0.56 -17.22 0.03
C ILE A 4 -0.58 -16.52 0.77
N GLU A 5 -1.67 -17.25 1.03
CA GLU A 5 -2.79 -16.75 1.83
C GLU A 5 -2.37 -16.42 3.27
N VAL A 6 -1.50 -17.24 3.87
CA VAL A 6 -0.98 -16.98 5.21
C VAL A 6 -0.05 -15.77 5.20
N GLU A 7 0.78 -15.64 4.17
CA GLU A 7 1.66 -14.47 3.98
C GLU A 7 0.86 -13.16 3.80
N ASN A 8 -0.18 -13.17 2.95
CA ASN A 8 -1.06 -12.02 2.73
C ASN A 8 -1.76 -11.57 4.01
N ARG A 9 -2.21 -12.51 4.84
CA ARG A 9 -2.84 -12.19 6.14
C ARG A 9 -1.85 -11.56 7.12
N ILE A 10 -0.60 -12.04 7.14
CA ILE A 10 0.48 -11.45 7.94
C ILE A 10 0.79 -10.03 7.43
N ALA A 11 0.93 -9.85 6.12
CA ALA A 11 1.22 -8.55 5.51
C ALA A 11 0.11 -7.53 5.79
N LYS A 12 -1.16 -7.92 5.63
CA LYS A 12 -2.31 -7.07 5.96
C LYS A 12 -2.33 -6.66 7.43
N TYR A 13 -2.11 -7.60 8.34
CA TYR A 13 -2.00 -7.29 9.77
C TYR A 13 -0.86 -6.30 10.03
N PHE A 14 0.30 -6.54 9.42
CA PHE A 14 1.46 -5.68 9.60
C PHE A 14 1.19 -4.25 9.12
N LEU A 15 0.64 -4.10 7.92
CA LEU A 15 0.28 -2.81 7.33
C LEU A 15 -0.67 -2.02 8.24
N HIS A 16 -1.75 -2.63 8.72
CA HIS A 16 -2.71 -1.90 9.57
C HIS A 16 -2.21 -1.64 10.99
N ARG A 17 -1.24 -2.42 11.50
CA ARG A 17 -0.80 -2.32 12.89
C ARG A 17 0.45 -1.46 13.07
N TYR A 18 1.39 -1.51 12.13
CA TYR A 18 2.73 -0.94 12.29
C TYR A 18 3.02 0.21 11.32
N LEU A 19 2.27 0.33 10.23
CA LEU A 19 2.44 1.47 9.35
C LEU A 19 1.86 2.73 10.05
N PRO A 20 2.62 3.83 10.12
CA PRO A 20 2.11 5.11 10.62
C PRO A 20 0.80 5.51 9.92
N GLU A 21 -0.16 5.98 10.69
CA GLU A 21 -1.49 6.36 10.18
C GLU A 21 -1.40 7.40 9.05
N GLU A 22 -0.50 8.37 9.17
CA GLU A 22 -0.24 9.38 8.15
C GLU A 22 0.18 8.79 6.79
N ILE A 23 0.98 7.72 6.81
CA ILE A 23 1.41 7.02 5.59
C ILE A 23 0.20 6.24 5.02
N MET A 24 -0.57 5.57 5.87
CA MET A 24 -1.76 4.84 5.45
C MET A 24 -2.79 5.78 4.79
N ILE A 25 -3.02 6.95 5.37
CA ILE A 25 -3.90 7.98 4.79
C ILE A 25 -3.37 8.42 3.42
N ALA A 26 -2.07 8.74 3.30
CA ALA A 26 -1.48 9.14 2.03
C ALA A 26 -1.61 8.08 0.93
N ILE A 27 -1.44 6.80 1.28
CA ILE A 27 -1.66 5.67 0.35
C ILE A 27 -3.12 5.62 -0.07
N VAL A 28 -4.06 5.65 0.87
CA VAL A 28 -5.50 5.57 0.56
C VAL A 28 -5.94 6.75 -0.30
N ASP A 29 -5.56 7.98 0.05
CA ASP A 29 -5.89 9.18 -0.71
C ASP A 29 -5.35 9.12 -2.16
N LYS A 30 -4.18 8.52 -2.35
CA LYS A 30 -3.57 8.35 -3.67
C LYS A 30 -4.24 7.24 -4.49
N LEU A 31 -4.52 6.10 -3.90
CA LEU A 31 -4.97 4.90 -4.63
C LEU A 31 -6.49 4.83 -4.79
N LEU A 32 -7.26 5.32 -3.81
CA LEU A 32 -8.71 5.19 -3.78
C LEU A 32 -9.40 5.74 -5.04
N PRO A 33 -9.01 6.90 -5.61
CA PRO A 33 -9.62 7.37 -6.85
C PRO A 33 -9.44 6.37 -7.99
N THR A 34 -8.24 5.84 -8.19
CA THR A 34 -7.99 4.88 -9.27
C THR A 34 -8.77 3.58 -9.08
N CYS A 35 -8.87 3.09 -7.84
CA CYS A 35 -9.64 1.89 -7.52
C CYS A 35 -11.16 2.07 -7.66
N VAL A 36 -11.67 3.30 -7.51
CA VAL A 36 -13.12 3.59 -7.59
C VAL A 36 -13.55 3.99 -9.01
N PHE A 37 -12.67 4.65 -9.77
CA PHE A 37 -12.98 5.14 -11.11
C PHE A 37 -12.57 4.17 -12.24
N SER A 38 -11.84 3.10 -11.94
CA SER A 38 -11.67 1.98 -12.87
C SER A 38 -13.04 1.34 -13.15
N MET A 39 -13.57 1.58 -14.35
CA MET A 39 -14.93 1.19 -14.75
C MET A 39 -15.17 -0.33 -14.73
N GLU A 40 -14.12 -1.15 -14.82
CA GLU A 40 -14.16 -2.61 -14.69
C GLU A 40 -12.93 -3.07 -13.87
N GLU A 41 -13.10 -4.04 -12.96
CA GLU A 41 -12.00 -4.57 -12.12
C GLU A 41 -10.85 -5.18 -12.97
N GLU A 42 -11.12 -5.55 -14.23
CA GLU A 42 -10.16 -6.14 -15.16
C GLU A 42 -9.14 -5.13 -15.74
N ASP A 43 -9.43 -3.82 -15.69
CA ASP A 43 -8.52 -2.76 -16.16
C ASP A 43 -7.63 -2.18 -15.05
N LEU A 44 -7.79 -2.65 -13.81
CA LEU A 44 -7.01 -2.14 -12.69
C LEU A 44 -5.60 -2.73 -12.71
N ASN A 45 -4.61 -1.90 -13.04
CA ASN A 45 -3.21 -2.30 -12.97
C ASN A 45 -2.72 -2.33 -11.51
N CYS A 46 -2.94 -3.46 -10.83
CA CYS A 46 -2.53 -3.67 -9.45
C CYS A 46 -1.03 -3.46 -9.23
N ASP A 47 -0.18 -3.83 -10.20
CA ASP A 47 1.27 -3.67 -10.09
C ASP A 47 1.67 -2.19 -10.02
N GLU A 48 1.02 -1.34 -10.82
CA GLU A 48 1.26 0.11 -10.80
C GLU A 48 0.82 0.75 -9.47
N LEU A 49 -0.33 0.34 -8.93
CA LEU A 49 -0.81 0.82 -7.64
C LEU A 49 0.12 0.42 -6.49
N VAL A 50 0.66 -0.80 -6.54
CA VAL A 50 1.66 -1.28 -5.58
C VAL A 50 2.93 -0.45 -5.67
N LEU A 51 3.41 -0.13 -6.88
CA LEU A 51 4.57 0.74 -7.07
C LEU A 51 4.35 2.14 -6.48
N TRP A 52 3.17 2.73 -6.67
CA TRP A 52 2.84 4.03 -6.04
C TRP A 52 2.80 3.94 -4.51
N ALA A 53 2.27 2.86 -3.95
CA ALA A 53 2.27 2.66 -2.50
C ALA A 53 3.70 2.54 -1.95
N ILE A 54 4.57 1.79 -2.63
CA ILE A 54 5.98 1.64 -2.25
C ILE A 54 6.68 3.00 -2.28
N ASP A 55 6.46 3.79 -3.34
CA ASP A 55 7.05 5.13 -3.46
C ASP A 55 6.68 6.04 -2.28
N ILE A 56 5.41 6.05 -1.87
CA ILE A 56 4.95 6.81 -0.69
C ILE A 56 5.62 6.31 0.59
N ILE A 57 5.70 4.99 0.78
CA ILE A 57 6.32 4.37 1.96
C ILE A 57 7.80 4.74 2.03
N ASP A 58 8.52 4.60 0.92
CA ASP A 58 9.96 4.87 0.86
C ASP A 58 10.25 6.35 1.13
N HIS A 59 9.52 7.27 0.49
CA HIS A 59 9.70 8.71 0.75
C HIS A 59 9.44 9.07 2.22
N GLN A 60 8.35 8.56 2.81
CA GLN A 60 8.02 8.90 4.20
C GLN A 60 8.90 8.20 5.23
N LEU A 61 9.47 7.03 4.91
CA LEU A 61 10.42 6.35 5.79
C LEU A 61 11.86 6.85 5.62
N GLU A 62 12.25 7.32 4.44
CA GLU A 62 13.52 8.00 4.22
C GLU A 62 13.56 9.35 4.94
N ASP A 63 12.46 10.12 4.91
CA ASP A 63 12.34 11.36 5.70
C ASP A 63 12.34 11.09 7.22
N LYS A 64 11.97 9.89 7.65
CA LYS A 64 12.02 9.42 9.04
C LYS A 64 13.34 8.70 9.39
N ARG A 65 14.34 8.66 8.49
CA ARG A 65 15.70 8.24 8.87
C ARG A 65 16.25 9.23 9.89
N PHE A 66 16.04 8.86 11.15
CA PHE A 66 16.54 9.48 12.37
C PHE A 66 17.94 10.05 12.14
N ARG A 67 18.05 11.38 12.22
CA ARG A 67 19.30 12.09 12.41
C ARG A 67 19.64 12.16 13.89
#